data_AF-A0A915YCM5-F1
#
_entry.id   AF-A0A915YCM5-F1
#
_cell.length_a   1.000
_cell.length_b   1.000
_cell.length_c   1.000
_cell.angle_alpha   90.00
_cell.angle_beta   90.00
_cell.angle_gamma   90.00
#
_symmetry.space_group_name_H-M   'P 1'
#
loop_
_entity.id
_entity.type
_entity.pdbx_description
1 polymer ?
#
loop_
_entity_poly.entity_id
_entity_poly.type
_entity_poly.pdbx_seq_one_letter_code
_entity_poly.pdbx_strand_id
1 'polypeptide(L)'
;MTSRIIKSQWLLLYLILYGFIPSEAQIVRPIGTNLSSVQDWSTEYVFVDVFKQCRAWVPHEYGTGVPWSSTATIPLDSNGYPLEIPYNDGINPPLAVRTPIYGGPALNDLYPGGNYRLIAAGTGQIRLWGAATGTFTCPVDTLVMVDSSLGRIMLEIDTSISTDPVRNIRFIMPGFENSYASQPFNPKLLDFLNDFQTIRFMDWMETNNSPNVFWSDRNKPNYYSQTLDNGVAYEYIIQLCNLTQKDPWICIPHRANDQYITEMARLFRDALDPNLKIYIEYSNEVWNGVFAQRYYADSMGNALAYSGNPWEQSRKFYAKRTADVFRIFEHEFQGNSRLIKVIANQAANSWLTNYIIEQFNDSTYNPTQVQADVVAIAPYFAGRVANDIGNSGSINSVTVNDIIDSMELSLTLAYSWMDANKVVADTHNLELVAYEGGQHLRANSTYANDTAYVNKLTAANRHPRMQDLYCAYLDYWFDSTQAGIFCNYNSHGLYGRYGSWGVKEYMEDTLSPKYLGLQNCVFSYNIDTTVHLFSNKLPNQQQIKVYPIPSHNGLLQVEHQLERPTIRLYDAIGRPIHFKLTAKFQKAFTLNAFNYKGLAILTLYENDTFVHKKILFTN
;
A
#
# COMPACT_ATOMS: atom_id res chain seq x y z
N MET A 1 -13.16 -80.80 32.22
CA MET A 1 -12.41 -79.76 32.96
C MET A 1 -11.82 -78.79 31.95
N THR A 2 -11.85 -77.48 32.28
CA THR A 2 -11.06 -76.36 31.72
C THR A 2 -11.27 -75.98 30.24
N SER A 3 -11.92 -74.85 29.92
CA SER A 3 -11.46 -73.43 29.94
C SER A 3 -10.84 -73.05 28.57
N ARG A 4 -11.41 -72.15 27.75
CA ARG A 4 -11.48 -70.66 27.79
C ARG A 4 -10.44 -70.01 26.85
N ILE A 5 -10.90 -68.95 26.16
CA ILE A 5 -10.18 -67.73 25.69
C ILE A 5 -9.51 -67.83 24.29
N ILE A 6 -9.57 -66.88 23.33
CA ILE A 6 -10.34 -65.67 22.95
C ILE A 6 -9.36 -64.77 22.14
N LYS A 7 -9.80 -64.25 20.97
CA LYS A 7 -9.41 -62.96 20.30
C LYS A 7 -7.92 -62.84 19.85
N SER A 8 -7.49 -61.98 18.92
CA SER A 8 -8.08 -60.87 18.16
C SER A 8 -7.08 -60.55 17.03
N GLN A 9 -7.54 -60.50 15.78
CA GLN A 9 -6.81 -59.88 14.67
C GLN A 9 -7.18 -58.39 14.61
N TRP A 10 -6.51 -57.54 15.39
CA TRP A 10 -6.49 -56.09 15.24
C TRP A 10 -5.27 -55.57 16.02
N LEU A 11 -4.19 -55.17 15.32
CA LEU A 11 -3.32 -54.04 15.68
C LEU A 11 -2.13 -53.94 14.72
N LEU A 12 -1.73 -52.69 14.46
CA LEU A 12 -0.48 -52.23 13.83
C LEU A 12 -0.45 -52.07 12.30
N LEU A 13 -1.28 -51.13 11.84
CA LEU A 13 -0.94 -50.23 10.73
C LEU A 13 -1.24 -48.79 11.18
N TYR A 14 -0.42 -48.28 12.10
CA TYR A 14 -0.28 -46.86 12.40
C TYR A 14 1.19 -46.50 12.16
N LEU A 15 1.57 -46.41 10.89
CA LEU A 15 2.83 -45.81 10.46
C LEU A 15 2.51 -44.40 9.98
N ILE A 16 2.54 -43.50 10.96
CA ILE A 16 2.98 -42.12 10.92
C ILE A 16 3.27 -41.59 9.50
N LEU A 17 2.25 -40.99 8.88
CA LEU A 17 2.39 -39.95 7.87
C LEU A 17 2.42 -38.60 8.60
N TYR A 18 3.50 -38.31 9.33
CA TYR A 18 3.83 -36.92 9.62
C TYR A 18 4.54 -36.37 8.38
N GLY A 19 3.73 -35.97 7.40
CA GLY A 19 4.20 -35.04 6.38
C GLY A 19 4.69 -33.79 7.10
N PHE A 20 5.92 -33.37 6.79
CA PHE A 20 6.39 -32.03 7.12
C PHE A 20 5.47 -31.05 6.40
N ILE A 21 4.43 -30.57 7.09
CA ILE A 21 3.72 -29.36 6.70
C ILE A 21 4.70 -28.24 7.03
N PRO A 22 5.21 -27.47 6.06
CA PRO A 22 5.87 -26.21 6.40
C PRO A 22 4.85 -25.39 7.19
N SER A 23 5.19 -25.03 8.44
CA SER A 23 4.37 -24.12 9.23
C SER A 23 4.46 -22.75 8.57
N GLU A 24 3.61 -22.50 7.58
CA GLU A 24 3.29 -21.14 7.20
C GLU A 24 2.71 -20.47 8.46
N ALA A 25 3.20 -19.27 8.79
CA ALA A 25 2.67 -18.50 9.90
C ALA A 25 1.15 -18.43 9.75
N GLN A 26 0.41 -18.84 10.79
CA GLN A 26 -1.04 -18.80 10.73
C GLN A 26 -1.49 -17.34 10.71
N ILE A 27 -1.96 -16.87 9.55
CA ILE A 27 -2.60 -15.55 9.44
C ILE A 27 -4.01 -15.69 10.02
N VAL A 28 -4.21 -15.18 11.23
CA VAL A 28 -5.50 -15.25 11.95
C VAL A 28 -6.38 -14.03 11.63
N ARG A 29 -5.75 -12.85 11.50
CA ARG A 29 -6.40 -11.56 11.23
C ARG A 29 -5.82 -10.94 9.97
N PRO A 30 -6.18 -11.43 8.77
CA PRO A 30 -5.59 -10.96 7.52
C PRO A 30 -5.83 -9.46 7.33
N ILE A 31 -4.77 -8.75 6.97
CA ILE A 31 -4.80 -7.29 6.86
C ILE A 31 -4.12 -6.82 5.58
N GLY A 32 -4.77 -5.88 4.91
CA GLY A 32 -4.20 -5.14 3.79
C GLY A 32 -4.07 -3.66 4.09
N THR A 33 -3.40 -2.94 3.20
CA THR A 33 -3.30 -1.49 3.27
C THR A 33 -3.48 -0.89 1.89
N ASN A 34 -4.23 0.22 1.80
CA ASN A 34 -4.25 1.02 0.59
C ASN A 34 -3.11 2.05 0.67
N LEU A 35 -2.22 2.01 -0.33
CA LEU A 35 -1.07 2.92 -0.41
C LEU A 35 -1.52 4.34 -0.76
N SER A 36 -0.78 5.33 -0.31
CA SER A 36 -1.08 6.74 -0.58
C SER A 36 -0.75 7.12 -2.01
N SER A 37 -1.45 8.13 -2.55
CA SER A 37 -1.17 8.64 -3.89
C SER A 37 0.31 9.02 -4.05
N VAL A 38 0.89 8.66 -5.19
CA VAL A 38 2.27 9.01 -5.54
C VAL A 38 2.29 10.46 -6.00
N GLN A 39 2.64 11.37 -5.09
CA GLN A 39 2.58 12.81 -5.31
C GLN A 39 3.82 13.50 -4.71
N ASP A 40 4.21 14.65 -5.27
CA ASP A 40 5.38 15.41 -4.81
C ASP A 40 5.24 15.95 -3.38
N TRP A 41 4.01 16.03 -2.87
CA TRP A 41 3.66 16.51 -1.54
C TRP A 41 3.31 15.38 -0.55
N SER A 42 3.30 14.13 -1.01
CA SER A 42 3.01 12.96 -0.17
C SER A 42 4.12 12.73 0.85
N THR A 43 3.75 12.27 2.05
CA THR A 43 4.70 11.79 3.07
C THR A 43 5.07 10.32 2.88
N GLU A 44 4.48 9.64 1.89
CA GLU A 44 4.92 8.33 1.43
C GLU A 44 5.94 8.49 0.30
N TYR A 45 7.19 8.10 0.57
CA TYR A 45 8.25 8.12 -0.44
C TYR A 45 8.35 6.76 -1.11
N VAL A 46 7.96 6.68 -2.37
CA VAL A 46 7.88 5.40 -3.09
C VAL A 46 9.20 5.03 -3.72
N PHE A 47 9.80 5.96 -4.48
CA PHE A 47 10.93 5.66 -5.35
C PHE A 47 12.28 6.13 -4.77
N VAL A 48 13.34 5.36 -5.00
CA VAL A 48 14.73 5.77 -4.70
C VAL A 48 15.32 6.67 -5.79
N ASP A 49 14.81 6.57 -7.02
CA ASP A 49 14.93 7.61 -8.03
C ASP A 49 13.80 8.61 -7.81
N VAL A 50 14.07 9.62 -6.96
CA VAL A 50 13.04 10.51 -6.44
C VAL A 50 12.42 11.38 -7.53
N PHE A 51 13.11 11.55 -8.67
CA PHE A 51 12.56 12.26 -9.83
C PHE A 51 11.30 11.57 -10.38
N LYS A 52 11.12 10.26 -10.20
CA LYS A 52 9.89 9.56 -10.59
C LYS A 52 8.65 10.04 -9.85
N GLN A 53 8.81 10.64 -8.67
CA GLN A 53 7.73 11.22 -7.88
C GLN A 53 7.63 12.74 -8.09
N CYS A 54 8.24 13.30 -9.13
CA CYS A 54 8.07 14.71 -9.45
C CYS A 54 6.68 14.99 -10.02
N ARG A 55 6.16 16.19 -9.75
CA ARG A 55 4.91 16.67 -10.36
C ARG A 55 5.04 16.72 -11.89
N ALA A 56 3.90 16.77 -12.56
CA ALA A 56 3.85 17.18 -13.95
C ALA A 56 4.65 18.48 -14.19
N TRP A 57 5.31 18.58 -15.35
CA TRP A 57 5.97 19.81 -15.78
C TRP A 57 5.04 21.01 -15.64
N VAL A 58 5.56 22.09 -15.06
CA VAL A 58 4.90 23.39 -14.96
C VAL A 58 5.55 24.29 -16.00
N PRO A 59 4.89 24.53 -17.16
CA PRO A 59 5.35 25.52 -18.13
C PRO A 59 5.35 26.90 -17.49
N HIS A 60 6.33 27.74 -17.80
CA HIS A 60 6.37 29.15 -17.38
C HIS A 60 7.12 29.97 -18.44
N GLU A 61 6.97 31.29 -18.39
CA GLU A 61 7.76 32.19 -19.24
C GLU A 61 9.26 32.04 -18.94
N TYR A 62 10.08 32.06 -19.97
CA TYR A 62 11.52 31.95 -19.88
C TYR A 62 12.10 33.24 -19.30
N GLY A 63 12.88 33.11 -18.22
CA GLY A 63 13.55 34.23 -17.57
C GLY A 63 13.40 34.22 -16.05
N THR A 64 13.92 35.27 -15.41
CA THR A 64 13.90 35.45 -13.96
C THR A 64 12.73 36.30 -13.51
N GLY A 65 12.14 36.00 -12.34
CA GLY A 65 11.05 36.80 -11.77
C GLY A 65 9.71 36.65 -12.48
N VAL A 66 9.58 35.63 -13.34
CA VAL A 66 8.34 35.30 -14.05
C VAL A 66 7.31 34.64 -13.11
N PRO A 67 6.02 34.63 -13.47
CA PRO A 67 5.00 33.87 -12.76
C PRO A 67 5.36 32.39 -12.59
N TRP A 68 4.75 31.73 -11.61
CA TRP A 68 5.00 30.32 -11.31
C TRP A 68 4.71 29.41 -12.51
N SER A 69 3.64 29.71 -13.24
CA SER A 69 3.13 28.91 -14.35
C SER A 69 2.58 29.78 -15.47
N SER A 70 2.59 29.24 -16.68
CA SER A 70 1.87 29.70 -17.87
C SER A 70 0.77 28.71 -18.23
N THR A 71 -0.23 29.17 -18.98
CA THR A 71 -1.29 28.30 -19.56
C THR A 71 -0.88 27.72 -20.91
N ALA A 72 0.22 28.21 -21.49
CA ALA A 72 0.77 27.69 -22.74
C ALA A 72 1.39 26.29 -22.53
N THR A 73 1.45 25.50 -23.60
CA THR A 73 1.95 24.12 -23.57
C THR A 73 3.30 24.02 -24.29
N ILE A 74 4.11 23.05 -23.88
CA ILE A 74 5.40 22.74 -24.49
C ILE A 74 5.33 21.32 -25.06
N PRO A 75 5.73 21.10 -26.33
CA PRO A 75 5.82 19.78 -26.92
C PRO A 75 6.76 18.86 -26.15
N LEU A 76 6.29 17.65 -25.85
CA LEU A 76 7.05 16.62 -25.15
C LEU A 76 7.34 15.44 -26.09
N ASP A 77 8.41 14.71 -25.83
CA ASP A 77 8.69 13.42 -26.45
C ASP A 77 7.77 12.31 -25.89
N SER A 78 7.91 11.09 -26.40
CA SER A 78 7.11 9.94 -25.97
C SER A 78 7.33 9.50 -24.53
N ASN A 79 8.38 9.98 -23.87
CA ASN A 79 8.70 9.72 -22.46
C ASN A 79 8.39 10.95 -21.57
N GLY A 80 7.82 12.00 -22.15
CA GLY A 80 7.36 13.19 -21.47
C GLY A 80 8.44 14.24 -21.19
N TYR A 81 9.59 14.20 -21.88
CA TYR A 81 10.61 15.25 -21.78
C TYR A 81 10.39 16.34 -22.83
N PRO A 82 10.60 17.64 -22.51
CA PRO A 82 10.46 18.72 -23.48
C PRO A 82 11.42 18.60 -24.65
N LEU A 83 10.92 18.82 -25.87
CA LEU A 83 11.74 18.74 -27.08
C LEU A 83 12.76 19.88 -27.18
N GLU A 84 12.43 21.09 -26.71
CA GLU A 84 13.30 22.26 -26.80
C GLU A 84 12.98 23.23 -25.67
N ILE A 85 14.01 23.88 -25.13
CA ILE A 85 13.91 24.97 -24.16
C ILE A 85 15.01 26.00 -24.45
N PRO A 86 14.71 27.31 -24.53
CA PRO A 86 13.38 27.89 -24.47
C PRO A 86 12.52 27.51 -25.68
N TYR A 87 11.27 27.11 -25.46
CA TYR A 87 10.33 26.79 -26.54
C TYR A 87 9.62 28.06 -27.01
N ASN A 88 9.61 28.30 -28.32
CA ASN A 88 8.92 29.45 -28.91
C ASN A 88 7.81 28.94 -29.85
N ASP A 89 6.55 29.17 -29.46
CA ASP A 89 5.38 28.84 -30.28
C ASP A 89 4.97 29.95 -31.26
N GLY A 90 5.69 31.08 -31.25
CA GLY A 90 5.44 32.27 -32.07
C GLY A 90 4.30 33.15 -31.57
N ILE A 91 3.66 32.82 -30.43
CA ILE A 91 2.51 33.54 -29.87
C ILE A 91 2.82 34.04 -28.46
N ASN A 92 3.32 33.16 -27.59
CA ASN A 92 3.66 33.47 -26.21
C ASN A 92 5.13 33.89 -26.10
N PRO A 93 5.52 34.59 -25.02
CA PRO A 93 6.94 34.70 -24.67
C PRO A 93 7.59 33.30 -24.64
N PRO A 94 8.87 33.16 -25.00
CA PRO A 94 9.54 31.86 -24.97
C PRO A 94 9.35 31.17 -23.62
N LEU A 95 9.17 29.86 -23.60
CA LEU A 95 8.75 29.11 -22.43
C LEU A 95 9.85 28.17 -21.92
N ALA A 96 9.86 27.93 -20.61
CA ALA A 96 10.64 26.89 -19.93
C ALA A 96 9.73 25.98 -19.10
N VAL A 97 10.31 24.91 -18.53
CA VAL A 97 9.61 24.01 -17.60
C VAL A 97 10.34 23.88 -16.27
N ARG A 98 9.56 23.82 -15.20
CA ARG A 98 10.01 23.41 -13.86
C ARG A 98 9.12 22.35 -13.26
N THR A 99 9.61 21.61 -12.28
CA THR A 99 8.81 20.66 -11.52
C THR A 99 9.29 20.54 -10.07
N PRO A 100 8.37 20.53 -9.08
CA PRO A 100 8.65 20.03 -7.74
C PRO A 100 8.92 18.52 -7.75
N ILE A 101 10.02 18.11 -7.12
CA ILE A 101 10.32 16.69 -6.85
C ILE A 101 9.73 16.31 -5.48
N TYR A 102 10.15 17.03 -4.43
CA TYR A 102 9.52 17.02 -3.11
C TYR A 102 9.03 18.43 -2.83
N GLY A 103 7.74 18.67 -3.02
CA GLY A 103 7.12 20.00 -3.02
C GLY A 103 6.17 20.26 -1.85
N GLY A 104 5.89 19.27 -1.01
CA GLY A 104 5.01 19.44 0.16
C GLY A 104 5.63 20.40 1.20
N PRO A 105 4.88 21.40 1.71
CA PRO A 105 5.39 22.35 2.70
C PRO A 105 5.71 21.72 4.07
N ALA A 106 5.21 20.51 4.31
CA ALA A 106 5.41 19.76 5.54
C ALA A 106 6.47 18.64 5.41
N LEU A 107 7.20 18.59 4.29
CA LEU A 107 8.22 17.55 4.04
C LEU A 107 9.62 17.91 4.58
N ASN A 108 9.79 19.09 5.19
CA ASN A 108 11.06 19.51 5.77
C ASN A 108 11.55 18.45 6.75
N ASP A 109 12.80 18.00 6.59
CA ASP A 109 13.44 16.95 7.38
C ASP A 109 12.77 15.56 7.36
N LEU A 110 11.74 15.34 6.54
CA LEU A 110 11.06 14.05 6.46
C LEU A 110 11.63 13.13 5.38
N TYR A 111 12.32 13.66 4.36
CA TYR A 111 12.99 12.84 3.35
C TYR A 111 14.51 12.82 3.59
N PRO A 112 15.24 11.79 3.09
CA PRO A 112 16.67 11.64 3.37
C PRO A 112 17.49 12.81 2.82
N GLY A 113 18.26 13.51 3.66
CA GLY A 113 19.32 14.41 3.20
C GLY A 113 20.57 13.65 2.74
N GLY A 114 21.54 14.35 2.14
CA GLY A 114 22.84 13.80 1.75
C GLY A 114 23.17 13.96 0.26
N ASN A 115 24.14 13.20 -0.23
CA ASN A 115 24.59 13.29 -1.62
C ASN A 115 23.70 12.45 -2.54
N TYR A 116 22.82 13.11 -3.29
CA TYR A 116 22.01 12.51 -4.34
C TYR A 116 22.81 12.45 -5.64
N ARG A 117 22.57 11.44 -6.47
CA ARG A 117 23.17 11.34 -7.81
C ARG A 117 22.21 11.90 -8.86
N LEU A 118 22.59 12.99 -9.52
CA LEU A 118 21.91 13.55 -10.68
C LEU A 118 22.49 12.93 -11.96
N ILE A 119 21.64 12.30 -12.76
CA ILE A 119 21.98 11.79 -14.09
C ILE A 119 21.02 12.40 -15.10
N ALA A 120 21.51 12.95 -16.21
CA ALA A 120 20.69 13.34 -17.34
C ALA A 120 21.48 13.28 -18.66
N ALA A 121 20.77 13.05 -19.76
CA ALA A 121 21.31 13.01 -21.11
C ALA A 121 20.80 14.20 -21.93
N GLY A 122 21.35 14.38 -23.14
CA GLY A 122 20.99 15.47 -24.05
C GLY A 122 21.93 16.65 -23.98
N THR A 123 21.62 17.69 -24.75
CA THR A 123 22.40 18.92 -24.83
C THR A 123 21.56 20.10 -24.32
N GLY A 124 22.00 20.70 -23.21
CA GLY A 124 21.24 21.71 -22.49
C GLY A 124 21.71 21.88 -21.05
N GLN A 125 20.87 22.47 -20.20
CA GLN A 125 21.17 22.72 -18.79
C GLN A 125 19.98 22.40 -17.89
N ILE A 126 20.27 21.80 -16.74
CA ILE A 126 19.32 21.55 -15.64
C ILE A 126 19.72 22.43 -14.46
N ARG A 127 18.75 23.05 -13.80
CA ARG A 127 18.95 23.83 -12.59
C ARG A 127 18.15 23.27 -11.44
N LEU A 128 18.81 23.07 -10.30
CA LEU A 128 18.20 22.71 -9.03
C LEU A 128 18.16 23.92 -8.10
N TRP A 129 17.09 24.04 -7.34
CA TRP A 129 16.97 25.05 -6.27
C TRP A 129 16.08 24.56 -5.10
N GLY A 130 16.17 25.25 -3.96
CA GLY A 130 15.57 24.82 -2.70
C GLY A 130 16.57 24.00 -1.88
N ALA A 131 16.19 22.78 -1.50
CA ALA A 131 17.02 21.85 -0.73
C ALA A 131 18.19 21.24 -1.52
N ALA A 132 18.15 21.32 -2.84
CA ALA A 132 19.29 21.05 -3.72
C ALA A 132 19.59 22.33 -4.52
N THR A 133 20.85 22.65 -4.81
CA THR A 133 21.20 23.86 -5.57
C THR A 133 22.28 23.59 -6.61
N GLY A 134 22.20 24.28 -7.75
CA GLY A 134 23.23 24.26 -8.80
C GLY A 134 22.65 24.27 -10.21
N THR A 135 23.48 24.62 -11.19
CA THR A 135 23.19 24.51 -12.62
C THR A 135 24.18 23.56 -13.26
N PHE A 136 23.67 22.60 -14.04
CA PHE A 136 24.42 21.46 -14.54
C PHE A 136 24.25 21.35 -16.06
N THR A 137 25.36 21.30 -16.79
CA THR A 137 25.37 21.11 -18.26
C THR A 137 25.19 19.62 -18.58
N CYS A 138 24.27 19.30 -19.49
CA CYS A 138 24.02 17.93 -19.95
C CYS A 138 24.99 17.53 -21.10
N PRO A 139 25.37 16.24 -21.19
CA PRO A 139 25.03 15.16 -20.27
C PRO A 139 25.73 15.32 -18.92
N VAL A 140 25.04 14.98 -17.83
CA VAL A 140 25.55 15.09 -16.46
C VAL A 140 25.42 13.75 -15.73
N ASP A 141 26.42 13.45 -14.92
CA ASP A 141 26.43 12.36 -13.93
C ASP A 141 27.27 12.84 -12.74
N THR A 142 26.62 13.37 -11.71
CA THR A 142 27.31 14.02 -10.58
C THR A 142 26.56 13.81 -9.27
N LEU A 143 27.26 14.01 -8.16
CA LEU A 143 26.64 14.13 -6.85
C LEU A 143 26.19 15.57 -6.59
N VAL A 144 25.02 15.71 -5.97
CA VAL A 144 24.42 16.96 -5.53
C VAL A 144 24.04 16.82 -4.07
N MET A 145 24.53 17.72 -3.23
CA MET A 145 24.18 17.73 -1.81
C MET A 145 22.74 18.23 -1.64
N VAL A 146 21.93 17.46 -0.92
CA VAL A 146 20.56 17.78 -0.54
C VAL A 146 20.48 18.02 0.97
N ASP A 147 20.09 19.23 1.35
CA ASP A 147 19.80 19.60 2.73
C ASP A 147 18.27 19.62 2.94
N SER A 148 17.74 18.54 3.51
CA SER A 148 16.30 18.34 3.71
C SER A 148 15.66 19.39 4.62
N SER A 149 16.45 20.12 5.42
CA SER A 149 15.95 21.16 6.32
C SER A 149 15.52 22.43 5.55
N LEU A 150 16.04 22.61 4.34
CA LEU A 150 15.71 23.74 3.45
C LEU A 150 14.40 23.51 2.66
N GLY A 151 13.73 22.39 2.89
CA GLY A 151 12.37 22.13 2.42
C GLY A 151 12.31 21.54 1.03
N ARG A 152 11.81 22.28 0.03
CA ARG A 152 11.42 21.68 -1.26
C ARG A 152 12.62 21.40 -2.16
N ILE A 153 12.53 20.36 -2.99
CA ILE A 153 13.47 20.13 -4.10
C ILE A 153 12.79 20.50 -5.40
N MET A 154 13.40 21.40 -6.16
CA MET A 154 12.88 21.90 -7.42
C MET A 154 13.88 21.67 -8.55
N LEU A 155 13.37 21.24 -9.71
CA LEU A 155 14.15 21.09 -10.94
C LEU A 155 13.58 21.97 -12.04
N GLU A 156 14.44 22.66 -12.77
CA GLU A 156 14.13 23.41 -13.99
C GLU A 156 15.02 22.92 -15.12
N ILE A 157 14.47 22.80 -16.34
CA ILE A 157 15.28 22.67 -17.55
C ILE A 157 15.48 24.09 -18.06
N ASP A 158 16.69 24.62 -17.93
CA ASP A 158 17.02 25.99 -18.33
C ASP A 158 17.23 26.08 -19.85
N THR A 159 17.86 25.06 -20.46
CA THR A 159 18.04 24.96 -21.92
C THR A 159 17.97 23.51 -22.38
N SER A 160 17.50 23.27 -23.60
CA SER A 160 17.41 21.96 -24.26
C SER A 160 17.31 22.18 -25.77
N ILE A 161 18.16 21.54 -26.59
CA ILE A 161 18.10 21.72 -28.05
C ILE A 161 17.25 20.64 -28.71
N SER A 162 16.50 21.01 -29.76
CA SER A 162 15.58 20.11 -30.48
C SER A 162 16.25 18.91 -31.14
N THR A 163 17.53 19.00 -31.51
CA THR A 163 18.27 17.89 -32.13
C THR A 163 18.77 16.84 -31.13
N ASP A 164 18.86 17.19 -29.85
CA ASP A 164 19.30 16.29 -28.77
C ASP A 164 18.71 16.75 -27.41
N PRO A 165 17.39 16.57 -27.20
CA PRO A 165 16.71 17.16 -26.05
C PRO A 165 17.20 16.60 -24.70
N VAL A 166 17.20 17.44 -23.66
CA VAL A 166 17.46 17.01 -22.28
C VAL A 166 16.44 15.95 -21.87
N ARG A 167 16.91 14.77 -21.49
CA ARG A 167 16.08 13.59 -21.21
C ARG A 167 16.73 12.63 -20.22
N ASN A 168 16.01 11.57 -19.84
CA ASN A 168 16.49 10.53 -18.92
C ASN A 168 17.00 11.11 -17.59
N ILE A 169 16.33 12.15 -17.09
CA ILE A 169 16.64 12.76 -15.80
C ILE A 169 16.35 11.75 -14.69
N ARG A 170 17.34 11.53 -13.82
CA ARG A 170 17.25 10.72 -12.61
C ARG A 170 17.84 11.51 -11.46
N PHE A 171 17.21 11.42 -10.30
CA PHE A 171 17.72 12.03 -9.08
C PHE A 171 17.67 10.98 -7.98
N ILE A 172 18.80 10.30 -7.77
CA ILE A 172 18.86 9.06 -7.00
C ILE A 172 19.30 9.38 -5.58
N MET A 173 18.55 8.90 -4.59
CA MET A 173 18.86 9.12 -3.18
C MET A 173 20.14 8.36 -2.74
N PRO A 174 20.81 8.80 -1.65
CA PRO A 174 22.05 8.20 -1.18
C PRO A 174 21.92 6.70 -0.92
N GLY A 175 22.91 5.92 -1.37
CA GLY A 175 22.99 4.48 -1.18
C GLY A 175 22.32 3.63 -2.27
N PHE A 176 21.70 4.25 -3.27
CA PHE A 176 21.00 3.57 -4.38
C PHE A 176 21.60 3.87 -5.76
N GLU A 177 22.76 4.53 -5.81
CA GLU A 177 23.39 5.06 -7.03
C GLU A 177 23.61 3.99 -8.11
N ASN A 178 23.80 2.74 -7.67
CA ASN A 178 24.07 1.59 -8.54
C ASN A 178 22.96 0.53 -8.53
N SER A 179 21.88 0.72 -7.76
CA SER A 179 20.81 -0.27 -7.60
C SER A 179 19.42 0.23 -7.94
N TYR A 180 19.21 1.55 -8.08
CA TYR A 180 17.89 2.18 -8.28
C TYR A 180 17.04 1.56 -9.40
N ALA A 181 17.67 1.05 -10.46
CA ALA A 181 16.94 0.40 -11.56
C ALA A 181 16.37 -0.97 -11.16
N SER A 182 17.13 -1.75 -10.40
CA SER A 182 16.74 -3.09 -9.92
C SER A 182 15.97 -3.07 -8.60
N GLN A 183 16.17 -2.02 -7.80
CA GLN A 183 15.58 -1.81 -6.48
C GLN A 183 14.96 -0.40 -6.46
N PRO A 184 13.83 -0.19 -7.15
CA PRO A 184 13.28 1.15 -7.32
C PRO A 184 12.57 1.66 -6.07
N PHE A 185 12.22 0.79 -5.11
CA PHE A 185 11.40 1.14 -3.95
C PHE A 185 12.23 1.55 -2.74
N ASN A 186 11.73 2.56 -2.03
CA ASN A 186 12.31 3.01 -0.78
C ASN A 186 12.25 1.90 0.29
N PRO A 187 13.35 1.54 0.96
CA PRO A 187 13.35 0.50 1.99
C PRO A 187 12.36 0.72 3.12
N LYS A 188 12.09 1.97 3.50
CA LYS A 188 11.13 2.27 4.59
C LYS A 188 9.70 1.91 4.20
N LEU A 189 9.37 2.00 2.91
CA LEU A 189 8.08 1.53 2.40
C LEU A 189 8.00 0.01 2.45
N LEU A 190 9.07 -0.67 2.05
CA LEU A 190 9.16 -2.13 2.14
C LEU A 190 9.05 -2.61 3.60
N ASP A 191 9.72 -1.92 4.52
CA ASP A 191 9.67 -2.23 5.95
C ASP A 191 8.25 -2.09 6.53
N PHE A 192 7.53 -1.04 6.14
CA PHE A 192 6.13 -0.84 6.53
C PHE A 192 5.22 -1.95 5.98
N LEU A 193 5.47 -2.41 4.75
CA LEU A 193 4.64 -3.40 4.08
C LEU A 193 4.82 -4.84 4.60
N ASN A 194 5.83 -5.11 5.42
CA ASN A 194 6.19 -6.47 5.86
C ASN A 194 5.03 -7.23 6.53
N ASP A 195 4.29 -6.56 7.42
CA ASP A 195 3.26 -7.18 8.26
C ASP A 195 1.89 -7.35 7.55
N PHE A 196 1.72 -6.74 6.37
CA PHE A 196 0.48 -6.84 5.58
C PHE A 196 0.49 -8.09 4.68
N GLN A 197 -0.67 -8.54 4.23
CA GLN A 197 -0.82 -9.66 3.27
C GLN A 197 -1.23 -9.18 1.87
N THR A 198 -1.99 -8.09 1.80
CA THR A 198 -2.51 -7.52 0.56
C THR A 198 -2.18 -6.04 0.48
N ILE A 199 -1.88 -5.56 -0.73
CA ILE A 199 -1.67 -4.14 -1.00
C ILE A 199 -2.75 -3.69 -1.98
N ARG A 200 -3.58 -2.72 -1.55
CA ARG A 200 -4.56 -2.08 -2.42
C ARG A 200 -3.95 -0.84 -3.06
N PHE A 201 -4.17 -0.70 -4.36
CA PHE A 201 -3.51 0.31 -5.20
C PHE A 201 -4.48 1.36 -5.72
N MET A 202 -5.62 1.60 -5.05
CA MET A 202 -6.68 2.48 -5.57
C MET A 202 -6.14 3.88 -5.91
N ASP A 203 -5.35 4.46 -4.99
CA ASP A 203 -4.72 5.77 -5.16
C ASP A 203 -3.52 5.76 -6.12
N TRP A 204 -2.68 4.71 -6.09
CA TRP A 204 -1.58 4.56 -7.06
C TRP A 204 -2.10 4.47 -8.49
N MET A 205 -3.25 3.85 -8.70
CA MET A 205 -3.87 3.71 -10.01
C MET A 205 -4.66 4.95 -10.45
N GLU A 206 -4.75 5.99 -9.61
CA GLU A 206 -5.59 7.19 -9.83
C GLU A 206 -7.01 6.80 -10.28
N THR A 207 -7.61 5.84 -9.54
CA THR A 207 -8.88 5.20 -9.92
C THR A 207 -10.04 6.18 -9.89
N ASN A 208 -10.09 7.02 -8.86
CA ASN A 208 -11.14 8.02 -8.68
C ASN A 208 -11.05 9.07 -9.78
N ASN A 209 -12.14 9.29 -10.52
CA ASN A 209 -12.19 10.21 -11.65
C ASN A 209 -11.23 9.89 -12.82
N SER A 210 -10.71 8.65 -12.88
CA SER A 210 -9.71 8.26 -13.89
C SER A 210 -10.12 8.63 -15.33
N PRO A 211 -9.22 9.24 -16.11
CA PRO A 211 -9.46 9.56 -17.51
C PRO A 211 -9.28 8.35 -18.45
N ASN A 212 -8.65 7.26 -17.97
CA ASN A 212 -8.20 6.13 -18.78
C ASN A 212 -9.37 5.39 -19.46
N VAL A 213 -9.31 5.27 -20.80
CA VAL A 213 -10.28 4.54 -21.62
C VAL A 213 -9.59 3.43 -22.43
N PHE A 214 -8.49 3.75 -23.10
CA PHE A 214 -7.73 2.86 -23.98
C PHE A 214 -6.41 2.43 -23.34
N TRP A 215 -5.90 1.24 -23.69
CA TRP A 215 -4.66 0.71 -23.09
C TRP A 215 -3.46 1.67 -23.24
N SER A 216 -3.44 2.46 -24.31
CA SER A 216 -2.44 3.49 -24.56
C SER A 216 -2.45 4.65 -23.55
N ASP A 217 -3.55 4.86 -22.83
CA ASP A 217 -3.74 5.99 -21.92
C ASP A 217 -2.96 5.81 -20.61
N ARG A 218 -2.64 4.55 -20.25
CA ARG A 218 -1.91 4.24 -19.01
C ARG A 218 -0.52 4.85 -18.99
N ASN A 219 -0.03 5.12 -17.78
CA ASN A 219 1.37 5.48 -17.60
C ASN A 219 2.31 4.28 -17.84
N LYS A 220 3.56 4.58 -18.22
CA LYS A 220 4.61 3.59 -18.51
C LYS A 220 5.84 3.82 -17.64
N PRO A 221 6.65 2.78 -17.34
CA PRO A 221 7.79 2.92 -16.42
C PRO A 221 8.88 3.88 -16.90
N ASN A 222 8.97 4.08 -18.22
CA ASN A 222 9.92 4.96 -18.89
C ASN A 222 9.41 6.40 -19.05
N TYR A 223 8.16 6.69 -18.68
CA TYR A 223 7.69 8.07 -18.60
C TYR A 223 8.33 8.76 -17.39
N TYR A 224 8.66 10.06 -17.52
CA TYR A 224 9.50 10.75 -16.53
C TYR A 224 8.90 10.78 -15.11
N SER A 225 7.58 10.87 -14.99
CA SER A 225 6.84 10.98 -13.73
C SER A 225 5.80 9.86 -13.57
N GLN A 226 5.61 9.43 -12.33
CA GLN A 226 4.59 8.47 -11.88
C GLN A 226 3.49 9.14 -11.04
N THR A 227 3.38 10.48 -11.07
CA THR A 227 2.38 11.26 -10.30
C THR A 227 1.21 11.79 -11.15
N LEU A 228 1.08 11.29 -12.38
CA LEU A 228 0.13 11.81 -13.37
C LEU A 228 -1.26 11.25 -13.12
N ASP A 229 -2.28 11.89 -13.70
CA ASP A 229 -3.69 11.53 -13.55
C ASP A 229 -4.09 10.19 -14.19
N ASN A 230 -3.17 9.55 -14.92
CA ASN A 230 -3.31 8.19 -15.44
C ASN A 230 -2.64 7.12 -14.57
N GLY A 231 -2.15 7.49 -13.38
CA GLY A 231 -1.63 6.61 -12.33
C GLY A 231 -0.16 6.21 -12.47
N VAL A 232 0.29 5.39 -11.52
CA VAL A 232 1.58 4.69 -11.54
C VAL A 232 1.52 3.56 -12.56
N ALA A 233 2.63 3.33 -13.27
CA ALA A 233 2.73 2.22 -14.20
C ALA A 233 2.51 0.85 -13.51
N TYR A 234 1.69 -0.01 -14.11
CA TYR A 234 1.33 -1.32 -13.56
C TYR A 234 2.53 -2.25 -13.34
N GLU A 235 3.60 -2.06 -14.10
CA GLU A 235 4.85 -2.78 -13.91
C GLU A 235 5.47 -2.51 -12.53
N TYR A 236 5.32 -1.30 -11.95
CA TYR A 236 5.78 -1.01 -10.59
C TYR A 236 4.87 -1.65 -9.54
N ILE A 237 3.55 -1.69 -9.76
CA ILE A 237 2.62 -2.40 -8.89
C ILE A 237 3.00 -3.89 -8.80
N ILE A 238 3.21 -4.53 -9.96
CA ILE A 238 3.64 -5.92 -10.06
C ILE A 238 5.01 -6.14 -9.41
N GLN A 239 5.98 -5.25 -9.68
CA GLN A 239 7.31 -5.36 -9.11
C GLN A 239 7.30 -5.25 -7.57
N LEU A 240 6.47 -4.37 -7.02
CA LEU A 240 6.33 -4.23 -5.57
C LEU A 240 5.75 -5.52 -4.97
N CYS A 241 4.65 -6.03 -5.52
CA CYS A 241 4.01 -7.27 -5.07
C CYS A 241 4.94 -8.48 -5.17
N ASN A 242 5.67 -8.64 -6.27
CA ASN A 242 6.64 -9.72 -6.43
C ASN A 242 7.78 -9.62 -5.40
N LEU A 243 8.24 -8.41 -5.10
CA LEU A 243 9.31 -8.18 -4.13
C LEU A 243 8.86 -8.45 -2.69
N THR A 244 7.64 -8.03 -2.34
CA THR A 244 7.10 -8.15 -0.98
C THR A 244 6.32 -9.45 -0.76
N GLN A 245 6.07 -10.22 -1.83
CA GLN A 245 5.23 -11.41 -1.85
C GLN A 245 3.83 -11.14 -1.27
N LYS A 246 3.22 -10.03 -1.70
CA LYS A 246 1.88 -9.58 -1.25
C LYS A 246 0.91 -9.56 -2.41
N ASP A 247 -0.32 -9.96 -2.15
CA ASP A 247 -1.37 -9.99 -3.16
C ASP A 247 -1.76 -8.56 -3.58
N PRO A 248 -1.78 -8.21 -4.87
CA PRO A 248 -2.32 -6.95 -5.34
C PRO A 248 -3.86 -6.92 -5.27
N TRP A 249 -4.40 -5.80 -4.79
CA TRP A 249 -5.79 -5.42 -5.01
C TRP A 249 -5.86 -4.22 -5.95
N ILE A 250 -6.35 -4.48 -7.16
CA ILE A 250 -6.43 -3.51 -8.24
C ILE A 250 -7.87 -3.05 -8.47
N CYS A 251 -8.02 -1.78 -8.86
CA CYS A 251 -9.30 -1.18 -9.20
C CYS A 251 -9.32 -0.80 -10.68
N ILE A 252 -10.23 -1.37 -11.46
CA ILE A 252 -10.31 -1.10 -12.91
C ILE A 252 -10.85 0.31 -13.16
N PRO A 253 -10.19 1.16 -13.98
CA PRO A 253 -10.74 2.47 -14.33
C PRO A 253 -12.16 2.36 -14.89
N HIS A 254 -13.08 3.19 -14.40
CA HIS A 254 -14.51 3.08 -14.73
C HIS A 254 -14.82 3.20 -16.23
N ARG A 255 -13.97 3.90 -16.99
CA ARG A 255 -14.11 4.12 -18.44
C ARG A 255 -13.32 3.13 -19.29
N ALA A 256 -12.52 2.26 -18.68
CA ALA A 256 -11.68 1.31 -19.38
C ALA A 256 -12.53 0.44 -20.31
N ASN A 257 -12.16 0.39 -21.59
CA ASN A 257 -12.80 -0.49 -22.55
C ASN A 257 -12.32 -1.95 -22.38
N ASP A 258 -12.95 -2.89 -23.08
CA ASP A 258 -12.62 -4.31 -22.93
C ASP A 258 -11.18 -4.64 -23.36
N GLN A 259 -10.65 -3.92 -24.34
CA GLN A 259 -9.25 -4.08 -24.77
C GLN A 259 -8.28 -3.65 -23.66
N TYR A 260 -8.56 -2.54 -22.97
CA TYR A 260 -7.78 -2.10 -21.81
C TYR A 260 -7.71 -3.20 -20.75
N ILE A 261 -8.87 -3.75 -20.39
CA ILE A 261 -8.98 -4.77 -19.34
C ILE A 261 -8.28 -6.06 -19.78
N THR A 262 -8.40 -6.43 -21.07
CA THR A 262 -7.71 -7.61 -21.63
C THR A 262 -6.20 -7.46 -21.54
N GLU A 263 -5.64 -6.32 -21.97
CA GLU A 263 -4.20 -6.08 -21.91
C GLU A 263 -3.69 -5.95 -20.47
N MET A 264 -4.48 -5.37 -19.57
CA MET A 264 -4.17 -5.39 -18.13
C MET A 264 -4.12 -6.81 -17.58
N ALA A 265 -5.13 -7.63 -17.86
CA ALA A 265 -5.18 -9.02 -17.39
C ALA A 265 -3.98 -9.83 -17.90
N ARG A 266 -3.59 -9.65 -19.17
CA ARG A 266 -2.38 -10.26 -19.75
C ARG A 266 -1.12 -9.83 -19.02
N LEU A 267 -0.95 -8.52 -18.79
CA LEU A 267 0.22 -7.99 -18.09
C LEU A 267 0.36 -8.60 -16.69
N PHE A 268 -0.72 -8.63 -15.91
CA PHE A 268 -0.69 -9.23 -14.57
C PHE A 268 -0.49 -10.75 -14.62
N ARG A 269 -1.14 -11.48 -15.53
CA ARG A 269 -0.94 -12.92 -15.69
C ARG A 269 0.53 -13.26 -15.96
N ASP A 270 1.15 -12.52 -16.87
CA ASP A 270 2.47 -12.83 -17.41
C ASP A 270 3.61 -12.39 -16.47
N ALA A 271 3.42 -11.30 -15.70
CA ALA A 271 4.48 -10.70 -14.89
C ALA A 271 4.31 -10.82 -13.37
N LEU A 272 3.10 -11.03 -12.85
CA LEU A 272 2.87 -11.25 -11.41
C LEU A 272 3.29 -12.66 -11.01
N ASP A 273 4.05 -12.78 -9.92
CA ASP A 273 4.52 -14.04 -9.35
C ASP A 273 3.36 -15.05 -9.28
N PRO A 274 3.50 -16.26 -9.88
CA PRO A 274 2.41 -17.22 -10.01
C PRO A 274 1.84 -17.72 -8.67
N ASN A 275 2.55 -17.53 -7.55
CA ASN A 275 2.05 -17.87 -6.21
C ASN A 275 1.11 -16.81 -5.63
N LEU A 276 1.10 -15.59 -6.19
CA LEU A 276 0.25 -14.50 -5.73
C LEU A 276 -1.14 -14.56 -6.37
N LYS A 277 -2.13 -14.16 -5.59
CA LYS A 277 -3.51 -13.93 -6.02
C LYS A 277 -3.72 -12.45 -6.33
N ILE A 278 -4.74 -12.15 -7.12
CA ILE A 278 -5.11 -10.78 -7.49
C ILE A 278 -6.57 -10.51 -7.14
N TYR A 279 -6.80 -9.48 -6.33
CA TYR A 279 -8.13 -8.94 -6.05
C TYR A 279 -8.51 -7.98 -7.17
N ILE A 280 -9.66 -8.23 -7.80
CA ILE A 280 -10.15 -7.48 -8.95
C ILE A 280 -11.45 -6.78 -8.56
N GLU A 281 -11.41 -5.44 -8.57
CA GLU A 281 -12.56 -4.59 -8.27
C GLU A 281 -12.88 -3.70 -9.47
N TYR A 282 -14.15 -3.64 -9.90
CA TYR A 282 -14.56 -2.67 -10.91
C TYR A 282 -14.70 -1.27 -10.28
N SER A 283 -13.75 -0.38 -10.61
CA SER A 283 -13.63 0.99 -10.11
C SER A 283 -13.54 1.07 -8.58
N ASN A 284 -13.92 2.22 -8.02
CA ASN A 284 -13.95 2.50 -6.59
C ASN A 284 -15.24 3.25 -6.28
N GLU A 285 -15.96 2.87 -5.22
CA GLU A 285 -17.14 3.57 -4.71
C GLU A 285 -18.09 4.12 -5.79
N VAL A 286 -18.50 3.28 -6.76
CA VAL A 286 -19.41 3.69 -7.85
C VAL A 286 -20.77 4.18 -7.31
N TRP A 287 -21.06 3.93 -6.04
CA TRP A 287 -22.22 4.46 -5.31
C TRP A 287 -22.07 5.93 -4.86
N ASN A 288 -20.84 6.45 -4.76
CA ASN A 288 -20.54 7.73 -4.12
C ASN A 288 -20.63 8.92 -5.10
N GLY A 289 -21.52 9.87 -4.79
CA GLY A 289 -21.82 11.05 -5.60
C GLY A 289 -20.70 12.07 -5.75
N VAL A 290 -19.60 11.94 -5.01
CA VAL A 290 -18.45 12.86 -5.12
C VAL A 290 -17.53 12.50 -6.29
N PHE A 291 -17.68 11.32 -6.90
CA PHE A 291 -16.78 10.84 -7.94
C PHE A 291 -17.44 10.69 -9.31
N ALA A 292 -16.67 10.91 -10.38
CA ALA A 292 -17.14 10.83 -11.76
C ALA A 292 -17.68 9.44 -12.15
N GLN A 293 -17.11 8.37 -11.59
CA GLN A 293 -17.55 7.01 -11.89
C GLN A 293 -19.01 6.73 -11.52
N ARG A 294 -19.55 7.42 -10.49
CA ARG A 294 -20.97 7.34 -10.13
C ARG A 294 -21.87 7.83 -11.27
N TYR A 295 -21.53 8.97 -11.85
CA TYR A 295 -22.28 9.59 -12.94
C TYR A 295 -22.07 8.85 -14.27
N TYR A 296 -20.87 8.30 -14.49
CA TYR A 296 -20.61 7.42 -15.60
C TYR A 296 -21.55 6.20 -15.56
N ALA A 297 -21.66 5.54 -14.41
CA ALA A 297 -22.57 4.40 -14.26
C ALA A 297 -24.05 4.76 -14.48
N ASP A 298 -24.50 5.96 -14.05
CA ASP A 298 -25.83 6.47 -14.40
C ASP A 298 -26.01 6.59 -15.91
N SER A 299 -25.05 7.23 -16.58
CA SER A 299 -25.13 7.47 -18.03
C SER A 299 -25.17 6.17 -18.82
N MET A 300 -24.40 5.16 -18.40
CA MET A 300 -24.33 3.86 -19.06
C MET A 300 -25.60 3.03 -18.81
N GLY A 301 -26.13 3.03 -17.60
CA GLY A 301 -27.40 2.37 -17.30
C GLY A 301 -28.56 2.92 -18.14
N ASN A 302 -28.62 4.25 -18.28
CA ASN A 302 -29.61 4.92 -19.12
C ASN A 302 -29.39 4.64 -20.62
N ALA A 303 -28.15 4.72 -21.11
CA ALA A 303 -27.82 4.45 -22.51
C ALA A 303 -28.16 3.01 -22.94
N LEU A 304 -28.05 2.05 -22.01
CA LEU A 304 -28.44 0.66 -22.22
C LEU A 304 -29.95 0.40 -22.04
N ALA A 305 -30.73 1.45 -21.74
CA ALA A 305 -32.18 1.38 -21.52
C ALA A 305 -32.60 0.33 -20.47
N TYR A 306 -31.81 0.17 -19.40
CA TYR A 306 -32.18 -0.72 -18.30
C TYR A 306 -33.46 -0.24 -17.61
N SER A 307 -34.25 -1.19 -17.12
CA SER A 307 -35.51 -0.89 -16.44
C SER A 307 -35.30 -0.33 -15.04
N GLY A 308 -36.33 0.33 -14.48
CA GLY A 308 -36.32 0.89 -13.13
C GLY A 308 -35.95 2.37 -13.09
N ASN A 309 -35.88 2.93 -11.88
CA ASN A 309 -35.48 4.30 -11.64
C ASN A 309 -33.98 4.51 -11.93
N PRO A 310 -33.50 5.74 -12.15
CA PRO A 310 -32.12 5.99 -12.59
C PRO A 310 -31.03 5.33 -11.72
N TRP A 311 -31.21 5.31 -10.40
CA TRP A 311 -30.25 4.66 -9.50
C TRP A 311 -30.21 3.12 -9.67
N GLU A 312 -31.35 2.48 -10.01
CA GLU A 312 -31.43 1.05 -10.29
C GLU A 312 -30.69 0.70 -11.58
N GLN A 313 -30.91 1.49 -12.63
CA GLN A 313 -30.24 1.34 -13.92
C GLN A 313 -28.73 1.42 -13.76
N SER A 314 -28.25 2.37 -12.94
CA SER A 314 -26.83 2.48 -12.62
C SER A 314 -26.27 1.25 -11.91
N ARG A 315 -27.05 0.61 -11.02
CA ARG A 315 -26.59 -0.53 -10.19
C ARG A 315 -26.60 -1.81 -11.00
N LYS A 316 -27.58 -1.95 -11.89
CA LYS A 316 -27.61 -2.97 -12.95
C LYS A 316 -26.41 -2.84 -13.89
N PHE A 317 -26.05 -1.62 -14.29
CA PHE A 317 -24.83 -1.39 -15.07
C PHE A 317 -23.57 -1.75 -14.27
N TYR A 318 -23.47 -1.36 -13.00
CA TYR A 318 -22.36 -1.77 -12.15
C TYR A 318 -22.24 -3.29 -12.08
N ALA A 319 -23.32 -4.01 -11.77
CA ALA A 319 -23.35 -5.48 -11.73
C ALA A 319 -22.91 -6.11 -13.06
N LYS A 320 -23.44 -5.63 -14.19
CA LYS A 320 -23.00 -6.05 -15.53
C LYS A 320 -21.51 -5.84 -15.71
N ARG A 321 -21.02 -4.63 -15.46
CA ARG A 321 -19.63 -4.27 -15.78
C ARG A 321 -18.62 -5.00 -14.88
N THR A 322 -18.99 -5.25 -13.63
CA THR A 322 -18.25 -6.14 -12.73
C THR A 322 -18.17 -7.56 -13.31
N ALA A 323 -19.27 -8.12 -13.82
CA ALA A 323 -19.27 -9.44 -14.48
C ALA A 323 -18.39 -9.46 -15.75
N ASP A 324 -18.42 -8.41 -16.59
CA ASP A 324 -17.53 -8.33 -17.75
C ASP A 324 -16.05 -8.38 -17.35
N VAL A 325 -15.67 -7.60 -16.33
CA VAL A 325 -14.30 -7.53 -15.82
C VAL A 325 -13.86 -8.92 -15.37
N PHE A 326 -14.64 -9.59 -14.54
CA PHE A 326 -14.32 -10.94 -14.06
C PHE A 326 -14.13 -11.89 -15.24
N ARG A 327 -15.11 -11.95 -16.16
CA ARG A 327 -15.04 -12.81 -17.35
C ARG A 327 -13.78 -12.58 -18.19
N ILE A 328 -13.35 -11.33 -18.39
CA ILE A 328 -12.13 -11.02 -19.14
C ILE A 328 -10.90 -11.56 -18.40
N PHE A 329 -10.81 -11.35 -17.08
CA PHE A 329 -9.71 -11.90 -16.29
C PHE A 329 -9.71 -13.43 -16.27
N GLU A 330 -10.85 -14.09 -16.05
CA GLU A 330 -10.95 -15.57 -16.08
C GLU A 330 -10.48 -16.12 -17.44
N HIS A 331 -10.87 -15.47 -18.54
CA HIS A 331 -10.45 -15.83 -19.88
C HIS A 331 -8.94 -15.69 -20.07
N GLU A 332 -8.35 -14.54 -19.73
CA GLU A 332 -6.92 -14.34 -19.94
C GLU A 332 -6.07 -15.22 -19.02
N PHE A 333 -6.46 -15.41 -17.75
CA PHE A 333 -5.78 -16.28 -16.79
C PHE A 333 -6.01 -17.78 -17.06
N GLN A 334 -6.93 -18.14 -17.96
CA GLN A 334 -7.31 -19.53 -18.26
C GLN A 334 -7.78 -20.28 -17.01
N GLY A 335 -8.49 -19.59 -16.12
CA GLY A 335 -8.99 -20.14 -14.85
C GLY A 335 -9.05 -19.11 -13.73
N ASN A 336 -9.44 -19.59 -12.54
CA ASN A 336 -9.84 -18.74 -11.42
C ASN A 336 -8.95 -18.89 -10.18
N SER A 337 -7.98 -19.81 -10.18
CA SER A 337 -7.20 -20.14 -8.97
C SER A 337 -6.39 -18.99 -8.39
N ARG A 338 -6.08 -17.98 -9.21
CA ARG A 338 -5.33 -16.77 -8.82
C ARG A 338 -6.23 -15.54 -8.67
N LEU A 339 -7.53 -15.63 -8.92
CA LEU A 339 -8.41 -14.46 -8.97
C LEU A 339 -9.27 -14.41 -7.70
N ILE A 340 -9.36 -13.23 -7.09
CA ILE A 340 -10.34 -12.91 -6.05
C ILE A 340 -11.24 -11.81 -6.60
N LYS A 341 -12.49 -12.15 -6.90
CA LYS A 341 -13.44 -11.30 -7.62
C LYS A 341 -14.33 -10.55 -6.64
N VAL A 342 -14.22 -9.22 -6.66
CA VAL A 342 -14.76 -8.32 -5.62
C VAL A 342 -15.99 -7.55 -6.10
N ILE A 343 -17.13 -7.70 -5.40
CA ILE A 343 -18.27 -6.79 -5.50
C ILE A 343 -18.20 -5.79 -4.33
N ALA A 344 -18.12 -4.49 -4.60
CA ALA A 344 -17.92 -3.47 -3.56
C ALA A 344 -19.13 -2.53 -3.38
N ASN A 345 -19.44 -2.13 -2.14
CA ASN A 345 -20.49 -1.15 -1.83
C ASN A 345 -20.22 -0.38 -0.52
N GLN A 346 -21.06 0.62 -0.19
CA GLN A 346 -21.00 1.29 1.12
C GLN A 346 -21.46 0.37 2.27
N ALA A 347 -20.79 0.45 3.41
CA ALA A 347 -21.17 -0.33 4.60
C ALA A 347 -22.57 0.04 5.12
N ALA A 348 -22.94 1.32 5.04
CA ALA A 348 -24.18 1.85 5.63
C ALA A 348 -25.49 1.39 4.94
N ASN A 349 -25.42 0.61 3.86
CA ASN A 349 -26.60 0.18 3.10
C ASN A 349 -26.47 -1.26 2.59
N SER A 350 -26.65 -2.23 3.50
CA SER A 350 -26.61 -3.67 3.18
C SER A 350 -27.72 -4.10 2.22
N TRP A 351 -28.88 -3.43 2.23
CA TRP A 351 -29.95 -3.70 1.26
C TRP A 351 -29.47 -3.46 -0.17
N LEU A 352 -28.77 -2.35 -0.42
CA LEU A 352 -28.19 -2.06 -1.73
C LEU A 352 -27.10 -3.07 -2.10
N THR A 353 -26.32 -3.53 -1.12
CA THR A 353 -25.33 -4.61 -1.31
C THR A 353 -26.03 -5.88 -1.82
N ASN A 354 -27.12 -6.30 -1.17
CA ASN A 354 -27.91 -7.45 -1.58
C ASN A 354 -28.50 -7.26 -2.99
N TYR A 355 -29.08 -6.09 -3.26
CA TYR A 355 -29.62 -5.76 -4.57
C TYR A 355 -28.59 -5.89 -5.69
N ILE A 356 -27.37 -5.37 -5.48
CA ILE A 356 -26.29 -5.47 -6.48
C ILE A 356 -25.93 -6.93 -6.76
N ILE A 357 -25.83 -7.77 -5.73
CA ILE A 357 -25.52 -9.20 -5.88
C ILE A 357 -26.66 -9.92 -6.61
N GLU A 358 -27.92 -9.60 -6.33
CA GLU A 358 -29.07 -10.13 -7.08
C GLU A 358 -29.01 -9.75 -8.56
N GLN A 359 -28.66 -8.49 -8.88
CA GLN A 359 -28.48 -8.09 -10.29
C GLN A 359 -27.26 -8.78 -10.92
N PHE A 360 -26.20 -9.02 -10.16
CA PHE A 360 -25.01 -9.74 -10.64
C PHE A 360 -25.31 -11.22 -10.92
N ASN A 361 -26.23 -11.83 -10.16
CA ASN A 361 -26.64 -13.23 -10.37
C ASN A 361 -27.66 -13.36 -11.52
N ASP A 362 -28.37 -12.29 -11.89
CA ASP A 362 -29.30 -12.28 -13.03
C ASP A 362 -28.55 -12.44 -14.37
N SER A 363 -28.93 -13.47 -15.13
CA SER A 363 -28.38 -13.78 -16.46
C SER A 363 -28.54 -12.65 -17.49
N THR A 364 -29.41 -11.67 -17.24
CA THR A 364 -29.56 -10.46 -18.07
C THR A 364 -28.30 -9.59 -18.02
N TYR A 365 -27.69 -9.46 -16.83
CA TYR A 365 -26.53 -8.60 -16.60
C TYR A 365 -25.23 -9.41 -16.53
N ASN A 366 -25.31 -10.69 -16.13
CA ASN A 366 -24.19 -11.62 -16.09
C ASN A 366 -24.52 -12.89 -16.91
N PRO A 367 -24.55 -12.80 -18.25
CA PRO A 367 -24.97 -13.91 -19.11
C PRO A 367 -24.02 -15.11 -19.07
N THR A 368 -22.75 -14.88 -18.71
CA THR A 368 -21.76 -15.96 -18.55
C THR A 368 -21.76 -16.58 -17.16
N GLN A 369 -22.56 -16.04 -16.23
CA GLN A 369 -22.68 -16.53 -14.86
C GLN A 369 -21.31 -16.69 -14.16
N VAL A 370 -20.40 -15.74 -14.42
CA VAL A 370 -19.14 -15.67 -13.67
C VAL A 370 -19.46 -15.40 -12.21
N GLN A 371 -18.73 -16.03 -11.30
CA GLN A 371 -18.99 -15.95 -9.87
C GLN A 371 -18.18 -14.82 -9.22
N ALA A 372 -18.68 -14.24 -8.13
CA ALA A 372 -17.88 -13.43 -7.22
C ALA A 372 -17.33 -14.31 -6.10
N ASP A 373 -16.25 -13.87 -5.45
CA ASP A 373 -15.67 -14.57 -4.29
C ASP A 373 -15.95 -13.82 -2.99
N VAL A 374 -15.91 -12.49 -3.07
CA VAL A 374 -16.05 -11.62 -1.89
C VAL A 374 -16.96 -10.44 -2.16
N VAL A 375 -17.63 -9.99 -1.09
CA VAL A 375 -18.29 -8.69 -1.02
C VAL A 375 -17.48 -7.76 -0.12
N ALA A 376 -17.16 -6.57 -0.62
CA ALA A 376 -16.32 -5.62 0.06
C ALA A 376 -17.09 -4.38 0.51
N ILE A 377 -16.85 -3.93 1.74
CA ILE A 377 -17.45 -2.71 2.32
C ILE A 377 -16.40 -1.73 2.85
N ALA A 378 -16.83 -0.50 3.16
CA ALA A 378 -16.03 0.53 3.84
C ALA A 378 -16.63 0.91 5.21
N PRO A 379 -16.39 0.14 6.28
CA PRO A 379 -17.13 0.28 7.53
C PRO A 379 -16.53 1.35 8.47
N TYR A 380 -16.40 2.59 8.03
CA TYR A 380 -15.81 3.66 8.85
C TYR A 380 -16.58 3.93 10.14
N PHE A 381 -15.87 4.18 11.24
CA PHE A 381 -16.45 4.77 12.45
C PHE A 381 -16.21 6.29 12.51
N ALA A 382 -16.89 6.98 13.42
CA ALA A 382 -16.79 8.43 13.65
C ALA A 382 -17.19 9.37 12.49
N GLY A 383 -17.73 8.87 11.38
CA GLY A 383 -18.08 9.64 10.17
C GLY A 383 -19.02 10.84 10.37
N ARG A 384 -19.78 10.86 11.47
CA ARG A 384 -20.70 11.97 11.82
C ARG A 384 -20.19 12.88 12.93
N VAL A 385 -19.27 12.41 13.77
CA VAL A 385 -18.89 13.05 15.04
C VAL A 385 -18.52 14.52 14.85
N ALA A 386 -17.65 14.82 13.89
CA ALA A 386 -17.22 16.19 13.64
C ALA A 386 -18.38 17.10 13.18
N ASN A 387 -19.25 16.59 12.32
CA ASN A 387 -20.36 17.38 11.79
C ASN A 387 -21.47 17.57 12.84
N ASP A 388 -21.73 16.58 13.69
CA ASP A 388 -22.73 16.66 14.75
C ASP A 388 -22.33 17.71 15.81
N ILE A 389 -21.05 17.74 16.20
CA ILE A 389 -20.48 18.80 17.06
C ILE A 389 -20.59 20.18 16.41
N GLY A 390 -20.34 20.25 15.10
CA GLY A 390 -20.54 21.45 14.29
C GLY A 390 -21.98 21.95 14.32
N ASN A 391 -22.91 21.04 14.04
CA ASN A 391 -24.34 21.31 13.93
C ASN A 391 -24.97 21.68 15.29
N SER A 392 -24.43 21.17 16.40
CA SER A 392 -24.86 21.54 17.76
C SER A 392 -24.31 22.90 18.22
N GLY A 393 -23.45 23.55 17.43
CA GLY A 393 -22.83 24.82 17.79
C GLY A 393 -21.73 24.69 18.85
N SER A 394 -21.19 23.49 19.06
CA SER A 394 -20.26 23.18 20.17
C SER A 394 -18.78 23.22 19.79
N ILE A 395 -18.42 23.64 18.57
CA ILE A 395 -17.03 23.65 18.08
C ILE A 395 -16.05 24.41 19.00
N ASN A 396 -16.53 25.47 19.66
CA ASN A 396 -15.73 26.31 20.55
C ASN A 396 -15.52 25.66 21.93
N SER A 397 -16.54 25.02 22.49
CA SER A 397 -16.52 24.45 23.84
C SER A 397 -16.03 23.00 23.90
N VAL A 398 -16.16 22.23 22.82
CA VAL A 398 -15.78 20.81 22.79
C VAL A 398 -14.29 20.62 23.10
N THR A 399 -13.97 19.63 23.91
CA THR A 399 -12.59 19.22 24.22
C THR A 399 -12.16 18.03 23.35
N VAL A 400 -10.85 17.72 23.35
CA VAL A 400 -10.33 16.53 22.67
C VAL A 400 -10.90 15.24 23.28
N ASN A 401 -11.12 15.21 24.60
CA ASN A 401 -11.71 14.05 25.28
C ASN A 401 -13.18 13.85 24.87
N ASP A 402 -13.98 14.93 24.80
CA ASP A 402 -15.38 14.83 24.34
C ASP A 402 -15.48 14.28 22.92
N ILE A 403 -14.52 14.66 22.05
CA ILE A 403 -14.42 14.13 20.68
C ILE A 403 -14.13 12.63 20.73
N ILE A 404 -13.14 12.19 21.49
CA ILE A 404 -12.78 10.77 21.61
C ILE A 404 -13.94 9.95 22.20
N ASP A 405 -14.62 10.46 23.22
CA ASP A 405 -15.79 9.80 23.80
C ASP A 405 -16.92 9.65 22.76
N SER A 406 -17.14 10.67 21.94
CA SER A 406 -18.10 10.62 20.84
C SER A 406 -17.68 9.62 19.75
N MET A 407 -16.38 9.47 19.48
CA MET A 407 -15.87 8.45 18.56
C MET A 407 -16.10 7.04 19.09
N GLU A 408 -15.89 6.82 20.39
CA GLU A 408 -16.15 5.52 21.04
C GLU A 408 -17.62 5.11 20.89
N LEU A 409 -18.55 6.03 21.17
CA LEU A 409 -19.98 5.78 20.99
C LEU A 409 -20.35 5.43 19.54
N SER A 410 -19.64 6.00 18.58
CA SER A 410 -19.90 5.78 17.15
C SER A 410 -19.52 4.38 16.65
N LEU A 411 -18.72 3.61 17.40
CA LEU A 411 -18.33 2.24 17.04
C LEU A 411 -19.54 1.33 16.84
N THR A 412 -20.55 1.48 17.70
CA THR A 412 -21.79 0.69 17.65
C THR A 412 -22.52 0.77 16.30
N LEU A 413 -22.44 1.93 15.64
CA LEU A 413 -23.02 2.12 14.31
C LEU A 413 -22.23 1.36 13.24
N ALA A 414 -20.89 1.41 13.31
CA ALA A 414 -20.04 0.65 12.40
C ALA A 414 -20.25 -0.87 12.57
N TYR A 415 -20.39 -1.36 13.81
CA TYR A 415 -20.71 -2.74 14.13
C TYR A 415 -22.02 -3.19 13.48
N SER A 416 -23.07 -2.37 13.59
CA SER A 416 -24.36 -2.69 12.96
C SER A 416 -24.27 -2.83 11.44
N TRP A 417 -23.39 -2.05 10.80
CA TRP A 417 -23.16 -2.14 9.36
C TRP A 417 -22.36 -3.38 8.97
N MET A 418 -21.36 -3.75 9.78
CA MET A 418 -20.58 -4.98 9.60
C MET A 418 -21.50 -6.21 9.66
N ASP A 419 -22.29 -6.33 10.72
CA ASP A 419 -23.24 -7.44 10.91
C ASP A 419 -24.25 -7.53 9.77
N ALA A 420 -24.84 -6.39 9.38
CA ALA A 420 -25.85 -6.37 8.34
C ALA A 420 -25.31 -6.78 6.97
N ASN A 421 -24.05 -6.44 6.64
CA ASN A 421 -23.42 -6.91 5.40
C ASN A 421 -22.90 -8.34 5.51
N LYS A 422 -22.52 -8.82 6.70
CA LYS A 422 -22.14 -10.23 6.93
C LYS A 422 -23.31 -11.16 6.63
N VAL A 423 -24.52 -10.80 7.07
CA VAL A 423 -25.75 -11.54 6.72
C VAL A 423 -25.94 -11.62 5.21
N VAL A 424 -25.71 -10.53 4.49
CA VAL A 424 -25.82 -10.51 3.01
C VAL A 424 -24.75 -11.41 2.38
N ALA A 425 -23.50 -11.30 2.81
CA ALA A 425 -22.40 -12.12 2.33
C ALA A 425 -22.69 -13.62 2.50
N ASP A 426 -23.10 -14.02 3.70
CA ASP A 426 -23.43 -15.41 4.03
C ASP A 426 -24.62 -15.95 3.24
N THR A 427 -25.63 -15.10 3.00
CA THR A 427 -26.81 -15.47 2.20
C THR A 427 -26.43 -15.84 0.76
N HIS A 428 -25.39 -15.20 0.22
CA HIS A 428 -24.89 -15.44 -1.14
C HIS A 428 -23.63 -16.31 -1.19
N ASN A 429 -23.22 -16.91 -0.06
CA ASN A 429 -22.00 -17.72 0.05
C ASN A 429 -20.73 -16.97 -0.44
N LEU A 430 -20.65 -15.69 -0.08
CA LEU A 430 -19.50 -14.82 -0.31
C LEU A 430 -18.81 -14.53 1.02
N GLU A 431 -17.50 -14.30 0.98
CA GLU A 431 -16.78 -13.77 2.14
C GLU A 431 -16.97 -12.24 2.24
N LEU A 432 -17.22 -11.73 3.45
CA LEU A 432 -17.23 -10.29 3.70
C LEU A 432 -15.79 -9.79 3.91
N VAL A 433 -15.37 -8.79 3.14
CA VAL A 433 -14.05 -8.14 3.29
C VAL A 433 -14.19 -6.62 3.41
N ALA A 434 -13.14 -5.91 3.80
CA ALA A 434 -13.11 -4.45 3.76
C ALA A 434 -12.11 -3.95 2.71
N TYR A 435 -12.60 -3.16 1.73
CA TYR A 435 -11.71 -2.51 0.74
C TYR A 435 -11.00 -1.28 1.32
N GLU A 436 -11.58 -0.71 2.36
CA GLU A 436 -11.00 0.34 3.18
C GLU A 436 -11.73 0.45 4.52
N GLY A 437 -11.16 1.17 5.48
CA GLY A 437 -11.83 1.45 6.74
C GLY A 437 -10.89 2.03 7.79
N GLY A 438 -11.42 2.14 9.01
CA GLY A 438 -10.82 2.87 10.12
C GLY A 438 -11.71 4.05 10.56
N GLN A 439 -11.08 5.10 11.07
CA GLN A 439 -11.80 6.31 11.52
C GLN A 439 -12.10 7.27 10.35
N HIS A 440 -13.22 8.00 10.44
CA HIS A 440 -13.58 9.11 9.55
C HIS A 440 -13.95 10.37 10.36
N LEU A 441 -13.04 10.84 11.21
CA LEU A 441 -13.17 12.09 11.96
C LEU A 441 -12.70 13.27 11.09
N ARG A 442 -13.62 13.79 10.28
CA ARG A 442 -13.38 14.93 9.39
C ARG A 442 -14.57 15.89 9.40
N ALA A 443 -14.30 17.18 9.52
CA ALA A 443 -15.29 18.24 9.34
C ALA A 443 -15.70 18.42 7.85
N ASN A 444 -16.98 18.66 7.59
CA ASN A 444 -17.46 19.06 6.27
C ASN A 444 -17.00 20.48 5.89
N SER A 445 -17.34 20.94 4.68
CA SER A 445 -16.92 22.24 4.15
C SER A 445 -17.35 23.44 5.00
N THR A 446 -18.42 23.31 5.80
CA THR A 446 -18.91 24.36 6.70
C THR A 446 -17.91 24.62 7.83
N TYR A 447 -17.30 23.57 8.39
CA TYR A 447 -16.43 23.68 9.57
C TYR A 447 -14.94 23.48 9.26
N ALA A 448 -14.59 22.95 8.08
CA ALA A 448 -13.22 22.61 7.71
C ALA A 448 -12.26 23.81 7.57
N ASN A 449 -12.78 25.05 7.54
CA ASN A 449 -11.96 26.27 7.55
C ASN A 449 -11.68 26.79 8.97
N ASP A 450 -12.38 26.31 9.99
CA ASP A 450 -12.12 26.69 11.38
C ASP A 450 -10.86 25.97 11.88
N THR A 451 -9.75 26.70 11.92
CA THR A 451 -8.44 26.13 12.25
C THR A 451 -8.39 25.63 13.70
N ALA A 452 -9.06 26.32 14.63
CA ALA A 452 -9.06 25.91 16.04
C ALA A 452 -9.82 24.58 16.19
N TYR A 453 -10.95 24.43 15.50
CA TYR A 453 -11.71 23.19 15.52
C TYR A 453 -10.99 22.04 14.81
N VAL A 454 -10.40 22.27 13.64
CA VAL A 454 -9.57 21.27 12.93
C VAL A 454 -8.39 20.83 13.79
N ASN A 455 -7.76 21.73 14.55
CA ASN A 455 -6.70 21.37 15.48
C ASN A 455 -7.19 20.43 16.60
N LYS A 456 -8.42 20.58 17.10
CA LYS A 456 -9.01 19.64 18.07
C LYS A 456 -9.26 18.26 17.43
N LEU A 457 -9.74 18.21 16.19
CA LEU A 457 -9.98 16.95 15.46
C LEU A 457 -8.67 16.20 15.14
N THR A 458 -7.63 16.93 14.73
CA THR A 458 -6.31 16.33 14.49
C THR A 458 -5.63 15.91 15.80
N ALA A 459 -5.82 16.67 16.90
CA ALA A 459 -5.37 16.25 18.23
C ALA A 459 -6.07 14.98 18.71
N ALA A 460 -7.37 14.81 18.45
CA ALA A 460 -8.08 13.56 18.73
C ALA A 460 -7.49 12.39 17.94
N ASN A 461 -7.14 12.59 16.66
CA ASN A 461 -6.45 11.55 15.87
C ASN A 461 -5.08 11.12 16.41
N ARG A 462 -4.41 11.99 17.18
CA ARG A 462 -3.13 11.70 17.87
C ARG A 462 -3.31 11.27 19.33
N HIS A 463 -4.54 11.22 19.83
CA HIS A 463 -4.80 10.89 21.22
C HIS A 463 -4.53 9.39 21.48
N PRO A 464 -3.87 8.99 22.59
CA PRO A 464 -3.54 7.59 22.86
C PRO A 464 -4.74 6.62 22.81
N ARG A 465 -5.91 7.03 23.32
CA ARG A 465 -7.15 6.23 23.25
C ARG A 465 -7.60 5.90 21.82
N MET A 466 -7.10 6.57 20.79
CA MET A 466 -7.36 6.19 19.40
C MET A 466 -6.84 4.77 19.10
N GLN A 467 -5.76 4.34 19.75
CA GLN A 467 -5.30 2.95 19.69
C GLN A 467 -6.40 1.99 20.19
N ASP A 468 -6.98 2.28 21.35
CA ASP A 468 -8.04 1.45 21.94
C ASP A 468 -9.28 1.38 21.05
N LEU A 469 -9.65 2.49 20.40
CA LEU A 469 -10.75 2.52 19.43
C LEU A 469 -10.47 1.65 18.21
N TYR A 470 -9.25 1.68 17.67
CA TYR A 470 -8.85 0.80 16.57
C TYR A 470 -8.85 -0.67 16.99
N CYS A 471 -8.40 -0.98 18.20
CA CYS A 471 -8.43 -2.34 18.75
C CYS A 471 -9.86 -2.86 18.86
N ALA A 472 -10.75 -2.14 19.55
CA ALA A 472 -12.15 -2.54 19.68
C ALA A 472 -12.84 -2.73 18.32
N TYR A 473 -12.55 -1.82 17.39
CA TYR A 473 -13.06 -1.86 16.02
C TYR A 473 -12.61 -3.10 15.25
N LEU A 474 -11.33 -3.46 15.30
CA LEU A 474 -10.74 -4.59 14.59
C LEU A 474 -11.04 -5.92 15.29
N ASP A 475 -11.08 -5.95 16.62
CA ASP A 475 -11.55 -7.10 17.40
C ASP A 475 -12.98 -7.45 17.01
N TYR A 476 -13.86 -6.46 16.85
CA TYR A 476 -15.23 -6.71 16.41
C TYR A 476 -15.28 -7.29 14.99
N TRP A 477 -14.50 -6.75 14.06
CA TRP A 477 -14.42 -7.24 12.69
C TRP A 477 -13.99 -8.72 12.61
N PHE A 478 -12.92 -9.09 13.29
CA PHE A 478 -12.36 -10.44 13.21
C PHE A 478 -13.07 -11.44 14.12
N ASP A 479 -13.44 -11.06 15.35
CA ASP A 479 -13.95 -12.02 16.35
C ASP A 479 -15.47 -12.11 16.37
N SER A 480 -16.16 -10.97 16.20
CA SER A 480 -17.62 -10.90 16.29
C SER A 480 -18.28 -11.05 14.92
N THR A 481 -17.86 -10.23 13.94
CA THR A 481 -18.36 -10.32 12.56
C THR A 481 -17.82 -11.57 11.86
N GLN A 482 -16.63 -12.05 12.25
CA GLN A 482 -15.92 -13.16 11.58
C GLN A 482 -15.77 -12.90 10.08
N ALA A 483 -15.36 -11.68 9.73
CA ALA A 483 -15.13 -11.26 8.37
C ALA A 483 -13.67 -11.52 7.96
N GLY A 484 -13.44 -11.47 6.65
CA GLY A 484 -12.16 -11.75 6.01
C GLY A 484 -11.16 -10.61 6.10
N ILE A 485 -10.35 -10.46 5.06
CA ILE A 485 -9.31 -9.43 5.03
C ILE A 485 -9.86 -8.02 5.24
N PHE A 486 -9.17 -7.25 6.06
CA PHE A 486 -9.46 -5.85 6.29
C PHE A 486 -8.38 -4.96 5.67
N CYS A 487 -8.70 -4.15 4.67
CA CYS A 487 -7.77 -3.12 4.19
C CYS A 487 -7.94 -1.84 4.99
N ASN A 488 -6.90 -1.35 5.67
CA ASN A 488 -6.94 0.01 6.21
C ASN A 488 -6.86 1.02 5.06
N TYR A 489 -7.58 2.15 5.17
CA TYR A 489 -7.75 3.06 4.02
C TYR A 489 -6.46 3.74 3.53
N ASN A 490 -5.55 4.11 4.42
CA ASN A 490 -4.38 4.89 3.99
C ASN A 490 -3.15 4.56 4.82
N SER A 491 -2.04 4.27 4.15
CA SER A 491 -0.73 3.96 4.75
C SER A 491 -0.13 5.18 5.46
N HIS A 492 0.14 6.25 4.71
CA HIS A 492 0.80 7.46 5.22
C HIS A 492 0.09 8.75 4.78
N GLY A 493 -0.17 9.66 5.71
CA GLY A 493 -0.75 10.96 5.37
C GLY A 493 -0.91 11.87 6.55
N LEU A 494 -0.54 13.15 6.36
CA LEU A 494 -0.65 14.18 7.38
C LEU A 494 -2.10 14.46 7.77
N TYR A 495 -2.31 14.78 9.04
CA TYR A 495 -3.63 15.12 9.56
C TYR A 495 -3.95 16.60 9.34
N GLY A 496 -5.14 16.88 8.83
CA GLY A 496 -5.57 18.25 8.60
C GLY A 496 -7.04 18.40 8.23
N ARG A 497 -7.38 19.58 7.71
CA ARG A 497 -8.74 19.91 7.25
C ARG A 497 -9.28 18.98 6.16
N TYR A 498 -8.37 18.35 5.41
CA TYR A 498 -8.75 17.44 4.33
C TYR A 498 -9.09 16.05 4.88
N GLY A 499 -8.60 15.70 6.06
CA GLY A 499 -8.86 14.49 6.83
C GLY A 499 -7.59 14.00 7.52
N SER A 500 -7.68 12.84 8.16
CA SER A 500 -6.61 12.29 9.01
C SER A 500 -6.49 10.78 8.80
N TRP A 501 -6.45 10.30 7.56
CA TRP A 501 -6.64 8.85 7.32
C TRP A 501 -5.39 7.99 7.48
N GLY A 502 -4.21 8.54 7.21
CA GLY A 502 -2.95 7.80 7.32
C GLY A 502 -2.84 7.11 8.66
N VAL A 503 -2.53 5.81 8.66
CA VAL A 503 -2.20 5.11 9.91
C VAL A 503 -0.88 5.61 10.48
N LYS A 504 -0.02 6.19 9.63
CA LYS A 504 1.17 6.96 9.98
C LYS A 504 1.12 8.34 9.34
N GLU A 505 1.69 9.37 9.96
CA GLU A 505 1.78 10.69 9.30
C GLU A 505 3.00 10.79 8.36
N TYR A 506 4.07 10.04 8.65
CA TYR A 506 5.33 9.97 7.89
C TYR A 506 6.00 8.59 8.05
N MET A 507 6.98 8.26 7.21
CA MET A 507 7.59 6.92 7.13
C MET A 507 8.22 6.43 8.44
N GLU A 508 8.66 7.33 9.31
CA GLU A 508 9.33 7.05 10.58
C GLU A 508 8.36 7.03 11.77
N ASP A 509 7.08 7.33 11.57
CA ASP A 509 6.09 7.46 12.64
C ASP A 509 5.71 6.08 13.21
N THR A 510 6.48 5.59 14.17
CA THR A 510 6.20 4.30 14.83
C THR A 510 5.26 4.43 16.03
N LEU A 511 4.87 5.63 16.42
CA LEU A 511 4.09 5.90 17.64
C LEU A 511 2.68 6.44 17.35
N SER A 512 2.29 6.59 16.09
CA SER A 512 0.90 6.88 15.73
C SER A 512 -0.06 5.89 16.40
N PRO A 513 -1.06 6.37 17.17
CA PRO A 513 -2.02 5.49 17.85
C PRO A 513 -2.76 4.53 16.91
N LYS A 514 -3.00 4.92 15.66
CA LYS A 514 -3.66 4.07 14.66
C LYS A 514 -2.77 2.91 14.24
N TYR A 515 -1.50 3.20 14.00
CA TYR A 515 -0.50 2.18 13.69
C TYR A 515 -0.27 1.25 14.87
N LEU A 516 -0.19 1.78 16.10
CA LEU A 516 -0.15 0.97 17.32
C LEU A 516 -1.38 0.06 17.46
N GLY A 517 -2.56 0.52 17.04
CA GLY A 517 -3.78 -0.30 16.97
C GLY A 517 -3.61 -1.49 16.03
N LEU A 518 -3.08 -1.27 14.82
CA LEU A 518 -2.77 -2.38 13.90
C LEU A 518 -1.72 -3.33 14.49
N GLN A 519 -0.64 -2.80 15.07
CA GLN A 519 0.43 -3.63 15.63
C GLN A 519 -0.07 -4.53 16.78
N ASN A 520 -0.81 -3.94 17.73
CA ASN A 520 -1.19 -4.62 18.96
C ASN A 520 -2.43 -5.50 18.80
N CYS A 521 -3.31 -5.18 17.86
CA CYS A 521 -4.62 -5.81 17.72
C CYS A 521 -4.82 -6.53 16.38
N VAL A 522 -3.81 -6.53 15.50
CA VAL A 522 -3.86 -7.31 14.26
C VAL A 522 -2.54 -8.04 14.04
N PHE A 523 -1.43 -7.33 13.91
CA PHE A 523 -0.15 -7.95 13.55
C PHE A 523 0.30 -8.96 14.61
N SER A 524 0.10 -8.65 15.89
CA SER A 524 0.38 -9.55 17.01
C SER A 524 -0.34 -10.91 16.92
N TYR A 525 -1.48 -10.99 16.23
CA TYR A 525 -2.25 -12.23 16.01
C TYR A 525 -1.80 -13.02 14.78
N ASN A 526 -1.04 -12.39 13.88
CA ASN A 526 -0.52 -13.01 12.64
C ASN A 526 0.91 -13.51 12.77
N ILE A 527 1.55 -13.29 13.92
CA ILE A 527 2.88 -13.84 14.20
C ILE A 527 2.71 -15.33 14.51
N ASP A 528 3.64 -16.14 13.99
CA ASP A 528 3.75 -17.56 14.34
C ASP A 528 3.87 -17.73 15.86
N THR A 529 2.75 -18.06 16.50
CA THR A 529 2.64 -18.35 17.93
C THR A 529 2.93 -19.81 18.23
N THR A 530 3.44 -20.61 17.28
CA THR A 530 4.02 -21.91 17.63
C THR A 530 5.24 -21.68 18.52
N VAL A 531 4.97 -21.62 19.82
CA VAL A 531 5.93 -21.97 20.85
C VAL A 531 6.29 -23.42 20.56
N HIS A 532 7.38 -23.64 19.84
CA HIS A 532 8.08 -24.90 19.95
C HIS A 532 8.39 -25.04 21.45
N LEU A 533 7.62 -25.88 22.15
CA LEU A 533 7.95 -26.31 23.51
C LEU A 533 9.26 -27.07 23.40
N PHE A 534 10.37 -26.34 23.47
CA PHE A 534 11.67 -26.95 23.43
C PHE A 534 11.87 -27.67 24.76
N SER A 535 11.73 -28.99 24.73
CA SER A 535 11.67 -29.82 25.93
C SER A 535 13.00 -29.89 26.68
N ASN A 536 14.15 -29.57 26.04
CA ASN A 536 15.45 -29.59 26.71
C ASN A 536 16.40 -28.48 26.20
N LYS A 537 16.74 -27.53 27.08
CA LYS A 537 17.91 -26.64 26.90
C LYS A 537 19.18 -27.50 26.99
N LEU A 538 20.11 -27.37 26.03
CA LEU A 538 21.39 -28.06 26.11
C LEU A 538 22.10 -27.74 27.44
N PRO A 539 22.71 -28.74 28.12
CA PRO A 539 23.53 -28.47 29.30
C PRO A 539 24.65 -27.47 28.96
N ASN A 540 25.04 -26.65 29.94
CA ASN A 540 25.99 -25.52 29.86
C ASN A 540 27.39 -25.82 29.24
N GLN A 541 27.65 -27.03 28.77
CA GLN A 541 28.94 -27.48 28.22
C GLN A 541 29.06 -27.36 26.69
N GLN A 542 28.00 -27.07 25.93
CA GLN A 542 28.12 -26.70 24.50
C GLN A 542 28.06 -25.17 24.35
N GLN A 543 29.22 -24.52 24.48
CA GLN A 543 29.33 -23.07 24.29
C GLN A 543 29.17 -22.71 22.81
N ILE A 544 28.21 -21.83 22.51
CA ILE A 544 28.22 -21.05 21.28
C ILE A 544 29.00 -19.77 21.50
N LYS A 545 29.92 -19.46 20.59
CA LYS A 545 30.63 -18.18 20.56
C LYS A 545 30.07 -17.34 19.44
N VAL A 546 29.77 -16.09 19.73
CA VAL A 546 29.22 -15.14 18.76
C VAL A 546 30.04 -13.87 18.87
N TYR A 547 30.60 -13.41 17.76
CA TYR A 547 31.45 -12.21 17.70
C TYR A 547 31.34 -11.52 16.32
N PRO A 548 31.35 -10.18 16.27
CA PRO A 548 31.39 -9.23 17.39
C PRO A 548 30.01 -9.03 18.04
N ILE A 549 29.98 -8.83 19.36
CA ILE A 549 28.78 -8.33 20.07
C ILE A 549 29.21 -7.09 20.87
N PRO A 550 28.67 -5.89 20.59
CA PRO A 550 27.67 -5.60 19.55
C PRO A 550 28.21 -5.77 18.12
N SER A 551 27.32 -6.03 17.15
CA SER A 551 27.66 -6.03 15.72
C SER A 551 27.20 -4.74 15.07
N HIS A 552 28.15 -4.02 14.48
CA HIS A 552 27.95 -2.67 13.91
C HIS A 552 27.50 -2.69 12.45
N ASN A 553 27.73 -3.78 11.73
CA ASN A 553 27.48 -3.88 10.29
C ASN A 553 26.55 -5.06 9.94
N GLY A 554 25.83 -5.60 10.92
CA GLY A 554 24.95 -6.75 10.75
C GLY A 554 25.69 -8.10 10.59
N LEU A 555 27.03 -8.11 10.50
CA LEU A 555 27.82 -9.33 10.37
C LEU A 555 28.16 -9.92 11.74
N LEU A 556 27.95 -11.22 11.87
CA LEU A 556 28.43 -12.00 13.02
C LEU A 556 29.04 -13.31 12.56
N GLN A 557 30.10 -13.71 13.25
CA GLN A 557 30.62 -15.07 13.22
C GLN A 557 30.06 -15.83 14.41
N VAL A 558 29.62 -17.05 14.15
CA VAL A 558 29.06 -17.96 15.14
C VAL A 558 29.85 -19.27 15.10
N GLU A 559 30.43 -19.67 16.22
CA GLU A 559 31.03 -20.99 16.43
C GLU A 559 30.10 -21.83 17.30
N HIS A 560 29.89 -23.10 16.93
CA HIS A 560 28.98 -24.03 17.62
C HIS A 560 29.54 -25.45 17.67
N GLN A 561 28.99 -26.28 18.57
CA GLN A 561 29.36 -27.70 18.68
C GLN A 561 28.32 -28.66 18.08
N LEU A 562 27.21 -28.13 17.56
CA LEU A 562 26.13 -28.89 16.90
C LEU A 562 26.57 -29.50 15.56
N GLU A 563 25.98 -30.61 15.10
CA GLU A 563 26.38 -31.29 13.85
C GLU A 563 25.77 -30.64 12.60
N ARG A 564 24.48 -30.34 12.64
CA ARG A 564 23.65 -29.78 11.55
C ARG A 564 22.54 -28.89 12.13
N PRO A 565 22.89 -27.78 12.80
CA PRO A 565 21.88 -26.93 13.40
C PRO A 565 21.03 -26.21 12.36
N THR A 566 19.74 -26.11 12.63
CA THR A 566 18.85 -25.11 12.04
C THR A 566 19.11 -23.77 12.73
N ILE A 567 19.28 -22.71 11.93
CA ILE A 567 19.64 -21.38 12.41
C ILE A 567 18.41 -20.49 12.29
N ARG A 568 18.01 -19.84 13.39
CA ARG A 568 16.94 -18.85 13.41
C ARG A 568 17.41 -17.60 14.15
N LEU A 569 16.97 -16.44 13.68
CA LEU A 569 17.25 -15.16 14.32
C LEU A 569 15.91 -14.47 14.54
N TYR A 570 15.66 -14.00 15.76
CA TYR A 570 14.42 -13.35 16.15
C TYR A 570 14.69 -11.99 16.76
N ASP A 571 13.79 -11.03 16.65
CA ASP A 571 13.88 -9.79 17.40
C ASP A 571 13.40 -9.95 18.85
N ALA A 572 13.43 -8.84 19.61
CA ALA A 572 13.05 -8.80 21.01
C ALA A 572 11.59 -9.23 21.29
N ILE A 573 10.72 -9.23 20.27
CA ILE A 573 9.31 -9.63 20.39
C ILE A 573 8.99 -10.93 19.65
N GLY A 574 10.01 -11.66 19.17
CA GLY A 574 9.86 -12.98 18.56
C GLY A 574 9.61 -12.99 17.06
N ARG A 575 9.71 -11.86 16.36
CA ARG A 575 9.59 -11.81 14.88
C ARG A 575 10.86 -12.34 14.22
N PRO A 576 10.77 -13.18 13.18
CA PRO A 576 11.95 -13.67 12.48
C PRO A 576 12.68 -12.51 11.79
N ILE A 577 13.98 -12.40 12.02
CA ILE A 577 14.88 -11.46 11.35
C ILE A 577 15.46 -12.15 10.13
N HIS A 578 15.29 -11.55 8.95
CA HIS A 578 15.90 -12.07 7.73
C HIS A 578 17.43 -11.97 7.81
N PHE A 579 18.12 -13.03 7.43
CA PHE A 579 19.58 -13.06 7.39
C PHE A 579 20.08 -13.93 6.25
N LYS A 580 21.32 -13.70 5.82
CA LYS A 580 22.03 -14.56 4.88
C LYS A 580 23.26 -15.17 5.52
N LEU A 581 23.45 -16.47 5.30
CA LEU A 581 24.71 -17.13 5.60
C LEU A 581 25.71 -16.78 4.51
N THR A 582 26.76 -16.06 4.88
CA THR A 582 27.82 -15.60 3.96
C THR A 582 29.01 -16.56 3.93
N ALA A 583 29.15 -17.40 4.97
CA ALA A 583 30.08 -18.53 5.00
C ALA A 583 29.52 -19.64 5.90
N LYS A 584 29.74 -20.91 5.56
CA LYS A 584 29.31 -22.07 6.35
C LYS A 584 30.42 -23.12 6.41
N PHE A 585 30.88 -23.42 7.62
CA PHE A 585 31.83 -24.46 7.97
C PHE A 585 31.14 -25.48 8.88
N GLN A 586 31.78 -26.63 9.12
CA GLN A 586 31.19 -27.74 9.89
C GLN A 586 30.77 -27.34 11.32
N LYS A 587 31.51 -26.41 11.95
CA LYS A 587 31.28 -25.96 13.34
C LYS A 587 31.25 -24.43 13.47
N ALA A 588 31.13 -23.71 12.36
CA ALA A 588 31.08 -22.25 12.36
C ALA A 588 30.32 -21.72 11.14
N PHE A 589 29.70 -20.56 11.26
CA PHE A 589 29.11 -19.85 10.13
C PHE A 589 29.17 -18.35 10.34
N THR A 590 29.13 -17.61 9.23
CA THR A 590 28.96 -16.15 9.25
C THR A 590 27.54 -15.83 8.80
N LEU A 591 26.79 -15.07 9.58
CA LEU A 591 25.50 -14.53 9.16
C LEU A 591 25.57 -13.00 9.00
N ASN A 592 24.80 -12.50 8.05
CA ASN A 592 24.54 -11.08 7.85
C ASN A 592 23.04 -10.83 8.05
N ALA A 593 22.68 -10.04 9.05
CA ALA A 593 21.29 -9.66 9.37
C ALA A 593 20.83 -8.37 8.64
N PHE A 594 21.47 -8.00 7.53
CA PHE A 594 21.03 -6.98 6.58
C PHE A 594 20.48 -5.69 7.20
N ASN A 595 21.35 -4.91 7.85
CA ASN A 595 21.01 -3.63 8.49
C ASN A 595 19.96 -3.69 9.63
N TYR A 596 19.61 -4.87 10.14
CA TYR A 596 18.80 -4.98 11.35
C TYR A 596 19.49 -4.26 12.53
N LYS A 597 18.71 -3.49 13.30
CA LYS A 597 19.18 -2.73 14.47
C LYS A 597 18.32 -3.09 15.67
N GLY A 598 18.97 -3.35 16.80
CA GLY A 598 18.29 -3.68 18.05
C GLY A 598 18.69 -5.03 18.62
N LEU A 599 17.92 -5.45 19.63
CA LEU A 599 18.15 -6.70 20.33
C LEU A 599 17.55 -7.86 19.54
N ALA A 600 18.39 -8.84 19.21
CA ALA A 600 18.01 -10.08 18.59
C ALA A 600 18.31 -11.30 19.50
N ILE A 601 17.63 -12.41 19.22
CA ILE A 601 17.83 -13.72 19.81
C ILE A 601 18.20 -14.68 18.67
N LEU A 602 19.48 -15.03 18.59
CA LEU A 602 19.95 -16.13 17.74
C LEU A 602 19.60 -17.44 18.41
N THR A 603 19.01 -18.36 17.67
CA THR A 603 18.69 -19.72 18.11
C THR A 603 19.30 -20.73 17.14
N LEU A 604 20.04 -21.69 17.68
CA LEU A 604 20.49 -22.88 16.96
C LEU A 604 19.71 -24.08 17.50
N TYR A 605 19.18 -24.90 16.59
CA TYR A 605 18.33 -26.04 16.92
C TYR A 605 18.81 -27.33 16.24
N GLU A 606 18.88 -28.43 17.00
CA GLU A 606 19.26 -29.77 16.54
C GLU A 606 18.66 -30.85 17.46
N ASN A 607 18.04 -31.88 16.90
CA ASN A 607 17.53 -33.07 17.62
C ASN A 607 16.73 -32.73 18.90
N ASP A 608 15.73 -31.85 18.79
CA ASP A 608 14.89 -31.38 19.90
C ASP A 608 15.61 -30.62 21.02
N THR A 609 16.86 -30.22 20.77
CA THR A 609 17.64 -29.38 21.66
C THR A 609 17.94 -28.04 21.00
N PHE A 610 18.08 -27.00 21.82
CA PHE A 610 18.36 -25.65 21.32
C PHE A 610 19.38 -24.94 22.21
N VAL A 611 20.05 -23.95 21.60
CA VAL A 611 20.86 -22.96 22.29
C VAL A 611 20.54 -21.58 21.73
N HIS A 612 20.33 -20.61 22.62
CA HIS A 612 20.11 -19.22 22.23
C HIS A 612 21.23 -18.28 22.67
N LYS A 613 21.38 -17.15 21.96
CA LYS A 613 22.22 -16.03 22.36
C LYS A 613 21.50 -14.72 22.08
N LYS A 614 21.48 -13.83 23.08
CA LYS A 614 21.10 -12.43 22.88
C LYS A 614 22.22 -11.71 22.14
N ILE A 615 21.87 -10.98 21.09
CA ILE A 615 22.80 -10.23 20.25
C ILE A 615 22.27 -8.81 20.13
N LEU A 616 23.16 -7.84 20.26
CA LEU A 616 22.84 -6.45 20.01
C LEU A 616 23.44 -6.05 18.67
N PHE A 617 22.60 -5.59 17.75
CA PHE A 617 23.02 -4.95 16.51
C PHE A 617 22.94 -3.43 16.68
N THR A 618 24.04 -2.74 16.46
CA THR A 618 24.20 -1.29 16.61
C THR A 618 24.59 -0.64 15.29
N ASN A 619 24.52 0.69 15.24
CA ASN A 619 25.08 1.47 14.14
C ASN A 619 26.60 1.33 14.05
#